data_AF-A0A1X2H5N3-F1
#
_entry.id   AF-A0A1X2H5N3-F1
#
_cell.length_a   1.000
_cell.length_b   1.000
_cell.length_c   1.000
_cell.angle_alpha   90.00
_cell.angle_beta   90.00
_cell.angle_gamma   90.00
#
_symmetry.space_group_name_H-M   'P 1'
#
loop_
_entity.id
_entity.type
_entity.pdbx_description
1 polymer ?
#
loop_
_entity_poly.entity_id
_entity_poly.type
_entity_poly.pdbx_seq_one_letter_code
_entity_poly.pdbx_strand_id
1 'polypeptide(L)'
;MAGEQMQTIKVAMILCSCFFAYGTYWSDWAFDYFLLWANPAEHPNAVSRAALYYTTQTQAPNILKYIPLANLLIAAVGFSAGLAHMTDSNILFDGASLVLMLFGLSTHATSVRPGLEVIVSSSDESEITSSLKNIAAAHFIIVLAVTGIIGLQIAHYFVMKKTAKLEQQEVTQSKKNR
;
A
#
# COMPACT_ATOMS: atom_id res chain seq x y z
N MET A 1 10.06 12.66 25.65
CA MET A 1 9.06 13.44 24.89
C MET A 1 9.42 13.58 23.41
N ALA A 2 10.59 14.12 23.03
CA ALA A 2 10.95 14.29 21.61
C ALA A 2 11.02 12.97 20.79
N GLY A 3 11.57 11.90 21.38
CA GLY A 3 11.63 10.58 20.72
C GLY A 3 10.25 9.99 20.42
N GLU A 4 9.32 10.05 21.37
CA GLU A 4 7.94 9.55 21.20
C GLU A 4 7.18 10.32 20.10
N GLN A 5 7.36 11.65 20.05
CA GLN A 5 6.75 12.47 19.00
C GLN A 5 7.27 12.08 17.62
N MET A 6 8.58 11.89 17.46
CA MET A 6 9.18 11.43 16.21
C MET A 6 8.64 10.06 15.78
N GLN A 7 8.54 9.11 16.70
CA GLN A 7 7.99 7.78 16.41
C GLN A 7 6.49 7.82 16.04
N THR A 8 5.72 8.74 16.63
CA THR A 8 4.31 8.94 16.26
C THR A 8 4.18 9.57 14.88
N ILE A 9 5.01 10.55 14.55
CA ILE A 9 5.02 11.23 13.25
C ILE A 9 5.34 10.25 12.13
N LYS A 10 6.37 9.39 12.28
CA LYS A 10 6.69 8.40 11.22
C LYS A 10 5.51 7.46 10.96
N VAL A 11 4.82 6.98 11.99
CA VAL A 11 3.70 6.05 11.85
C VAL A 11 2.55 6.75 11.13
N ALA A 12 2.29 8.02 11.49
CA ALA A 12 1.28 8.83 10.82
C ALA A 12 1.61 9.04 9.33
N MET A 13 2.88 9.31 8.98
CA MET A 13 3.32 9.46 7.59
C MET A 13 3.12 8.18 6.78
N ILE A 14 3.52 7.02 7.34
CA ILE A 14 3.38 5.72 6.67
C ILE A 14 1.90 5.38 6.51
N LEU A 15 1.08 5.54 7.55
CA LEU A 15 -0.35 5.26 7.49
C LEU A 15 -1.07 6.18 6.50
N CYS A 16 -0.78 7.48 6.50
CA CYS A 16 -1.36 8.42 5.55
C CYS A 16 -1.06 8.00 4.11
N SER A 17 0.19 7.62 3.83
CA SER A 17 0.58 7.13 2.51
C SER A 17 -0.12 5.83 2.13
N CYS A 18 -0.26 4.89 3.07
CA CYS A 18 -0.95 3.62 2.82
C CYS A 18 -2.45 3.83 2.56
N PHE A 19 -3.13 4.70 3.30
CA PHE A 19 -4.55 5.00 3.07
C PHE A 19 -4.79 5.71 1.74
N PHE A 20 -3.87 6.59 1.32
CA PHE A 20 -3.92 7.16 -0.03
C PHE A 20 -3.82 6.08 -1.10
N ALA A 21 -2.83 5.18 -0.99
CA ALA A 21 -2.66 4.07 -1.94
C ALA A 21 -3.86 3.11 -1.91
N TYR A 22 -4.43 2.84 -0.73
CA TYR A 22 -5.65 2.05 -0.61
C TYR A 22 -6.81 2.70 -1.38
N GLY A 23 -6.96 4.02 -1.27
CA GLY A 23 -7.95 4.79 -2.03
C GLY A 23 -7.79 4.69 -3.55
N THR A 24 -6.55 4.66 -4.06
CA THR A 24 -6.33 4.49 -5.50
C THR A 24 -6.76 3.10 -5.97
N TYR A 25 -6.36 2.04 -5.27
CA TYR A 25 -6.77 0.68 -5.62
C TYR A 25 -8.26 0.43 -5.40
N TRP A 26 -8.89 1.14 -4.47
CA TRP A 26 -10.34 1.11 -4.29
C TRP A 26 -11.09 1.63 -5.51
N SER A 27 -10.54 2.62 -6.22
CA SER A 27 -11.10 3.08 -7.49
C SER A 27 -11.00 2.00 -8.57
N ASP A 28 -9.85 1.33 -8.67
CA ASP A 28 -9.62 0.24 -9.63
C ASP A 28 -10.53 -0.98 -9.34
N TRP A 29 -10.82 -1.23 -8.07
CA TRP A 29 -11.71 -2.31 -7.61
C TRP A 29 -13.10 -2.27 -8.25
N ALA A 30 -13.61 -1.09 -8.59
CA ALA A 30 -14.91 -0.93 -9.25
C ALA A 30 -14.98 -1.65 -10.62
N PHE A 31 -13.84 -1.95 -11.23
CA PHE A 31 -13.72 -2.72 -12.47
C PHE A 31 -13.18 -4.11 -12.19
N ASP A 32 -12.14 -4.24 -11.36
CA ASP A 32 -11.48 -5.50 -11.05
C ASP A 32 -12.40 -6.53 -10.39
N TYR A 33 -13.36 -6.08 -9.59
CA TYR A 33 -14.34 -6.95 -8.95
C TYR A 33 -15.08 -7.83 -9.98
N PHE A 34 -15.47 -7.23 -11.11
CA PHE A 34 -16.23 -7.92 -12.14
C PHE A 34 -15.40 -8.92 -12.94
N LEU A 35 -14.07 -8.77 -12.92
CA LEU A 35 -13.15 -9.67 -13.62
C LEU A 35 -12.82 -10.93 -12.80
N LEU A 36 -12.84 -10.80 -11.48
CA LEU A 36 -12.40 -11.85 -10.56
C LEU A 36 -13.53 -12.60 -9.86
N TRP A 37 -14.61 -11.91 -9.46
CA TRP A 37 -15.66 -12.51 -8.61
C TRP A 37 -17.05 -12.52 -9.24
N ALA A 38 -17.34 -11.62 -10.19
CA ALA A 38 -18.66 -11.58 -10.80
C ALA A 38 -18.85 -12.66 -11.87
N ASN A 39 -20.10 -13.09 -12.07
CA ASN A 39 -20.44 -14.05 -13.10
C ASN A 39 -20.41 -13.38 -14.49
N PRO A 40 -19.58 -13.84 -15.44
CA PRO A 40 -19.50 -13.26 -16.78
C PRO A 40 -20.83 -13.28 -17.54
N ALA A 41 -21.72 -14.24 -17.27
CA ALA A 41 -23.02 -14.35 -17.91
C ALA A 41 -23.97 -13.19 -17.55
N GLU A 42 -23.82 -12.65 -16.34
CA GLU A 42 -24.64 -11.53 -15.84
C GLU A 42 -24.06 -10.16 -16.23
N HIS A 43 -22.77 -10.12 -16.58
CA HIS A 43 -22.04 -8.89 -16.87
C HIS A 43 -21.22 -9.00 -18.18
N PRO A 44 -21.87 -9.09 -19.34
CA PRO A 44 -21.18 -9.27 -20.63
C PRO A 44 -20.27 -8.09 -20.99
N ASN A 45 -20.56 -6.89 -20.49
CA ASN A 45 -19.79 -5.68 -20.77
C ASN A 45 -18.66 -5.41 -19.75
N ALA A 46 -18.38 -6.32 -18.81
CA ALA A 46 -17.36 -6.10 -17.79
C ALA A 46 -15.96 -5.91 -18.38
N VAL A 47 -15.58 -6.78 -19.32
CA VAL A 47 -14.27 -6.77 -19.98
C VAL A 47 -14.08 -5.50 -20.80
N SER A 48 -15.05 -5.13 -21.64
CA SER A 48 -14.97 -3.93 -22.48
C SER A 48 -14.91 -2.64 -21.67
N ARG A 49 -15.66 -2.55 -20.57
CA ARG A 49 -15.58 -1.42 -19.64
C ARG A 49 -14.23 -1.31 -18.95
N ALA A 50 -13.69 -2.43 -18.47
CA ALA A 50 -12.37 -2.46 -17.83
C ALA A 50 -11.25 -2.11 -18.83
N ALA A 51 -11.31 -2.65 -20.06
CA ALA A 51 -10.37 -2.32 -21.13
C ALA A 51 -10.36 -0.82 -21.45
N LEU A 52 -11.54 -0.21 -21.57
CA LEU A 52 -11.66 1.24 -21.78
C LEU A 52 -11.09 2.05 -20.63
N TYR A 53 -11.38 1.66 -19.38
CA TYR A 53 -10.86 2.31 -18.18
C TYR A 53 -9.32 2.30 -18.15
N TYR A 54 -8.72 1.12 -18.29
CA TYR A 54 -7.27 0.97 -18.24
C TYR A 54 -6.56 1.61 -19.43
N THR A 55 -7.15 1.58 -20.63
CA THR A 55 -6.62 2.30 -21.81
C THR A 55 -6.67 3.81 -21.60
N THR A 56 -7.74 4.34 -20.99
CA THR A 56 -7.84 5.76 -20.67
C THR A 56 -6.79 6.16 -19.63
N GLN A 57 -6.53 5.28 -18.66
CA GLN A 57 -5.52 5.49 -17.62
C GLN A 57 -4.10 5.53 -18.20
N THR A 58 -3.78 4.71 -19.21
CA THR A 58 -2.45 4.76 -19.86
C THR A 58 -2.25 6.05 -20.67
N GLN A 59 -3.33 6.58 -21.26
CA GLN A 59 -3.34 7.85 -22.00
C GLN A 59 -3.38 9.10 -21.10
N ALA A 60 -3.59 8.93 -19.79
CA ALA A 60 -3.63 10.04 -18.85
C ALA A 60 -2.30 10.85 -18.85
N PRO A 61 -2.38 12.18 -18.65
CA PRO A 61 -1.20 13.04 -18.63
C PRO A 61 -0.22 12.59 -17.54
N ASN A 62 1.08 12.70 -17.84
CA ASN A 62 2.16 12.18 -16.98
C ASN A 62 2.11 12.71 -15.54
N ILE A 63 1.55 13.91 -15.32
CA ILE A 63 1.36 14.48 -13.98
C ILE A 63 0.58 13.54 -13.05
N LEU A 64 -0.46 12.87 -13.54
CA LEU A 64 -1.28 11.95 -12.75
C LEU A 64 -0.52 10.66 -12.40
N LYS A 65 0.44 10.25 -13.25
CA LYS A 65 1.30 9.09 -13.02
C LYS A 65 2.34 9.34 -11.92
N TYR A 66 2.69 10.60 -11.65
CA TYR A 66 3.64 10.96 -10.58
C TYR A 66 3.00 11.09 -9.20
N ILE A 67 1.67 11.22 -9.10
CA ILE A 67 0.97 11.36 -7.80
C ILE A 67 1.20 10.13 -6.90
N PRO A 68 1.01 8.88 -7.37
CA PRO A 68 1.30 7.70 -6.56
C PRO A 68 2.77 7.59 -6.14
N LEU A 69 3.70 8.06 -6.98
CA LEU A 69 5.12 8.08 -6.67
C LEU A 69 5.42 9.09 -5.55
N ALA A 70 4.86 10.29 -5.62
CA ALA A 70 5.01 11.30 -4.56
C ALA A 70 4.46 10.78 -3.23
N ASN A 71 3.32 10.09 -3.26
CA ASN A 71 2.76 9.44 -2.09
C ASN A 71 3.70 8.37 -1.50
N LEU A 72 4.34 7.57 -2.35
CA LEU A 72 5.30 6.54 -1.92
C LEU A 72 6.54 7.16 -1.26
N LEU A 73 7.00 8.32 -1.72
CA LEU A 73 8.11 9.04 -1.09
C LEU A 73 7.80 9.44 0.35
N ILE A 74 6.55 9.76 0.68
CA ILE A 74 6.13 10.06 2.06
C ILE A 74 6.31 8.82 2.96
N ALA A 75 5.89 7.64 2.49
CA ALA A 75 6.13 6.40 3.22
C ALA A 75 7.63 6.10 3.35
N ALA A 76 8.40 6.30 2.27
CA ALA A 76 9.85 6.08 2.28
C ALA A 76 10.55 6.93 3.34
N VAL A 77 10.21 8.24 3.44
CA VAL A 77 10.74 9.12 4.49
C VAL A 77 10.36 8.62 5.88
N GLY A 78 9.13 8.16 6.09
CA GLY A 78 8.69 7.56 7.34
C GLY A 78 9.50 6.32 7.73
N PHE A 79 9.72 5.40 6.79
CA PHE A 79 10.54 4.21 7.00
C PHE A 79 12.01 4.55 7.28
N SER A 80 12.59 5.49 6.53
CA SER A 80 13.97 5.94 6.75
C SER A 80 14.16 6.56 8.14
N ALA A 81 13.20 7.38 8.58
CA ALA A 81 13.22 7.97 9.92
C ALA A 81 13.11 6.90 11.02
N GLY A 82 12.30 5.86 10.80
CA GLY A 82 12.20 4.72 11.71
C GLY A 82 13.49 3.90 11.81
N LEU A 83 14.05 3.53 10.66
CA LEU A 83 15.27 2.72 10.57
C LEU A 83 16.51 3.44 11.09
N ALA A 84 16.60 4.77 10.95
CA ALA A 84 17.70 5.55 11.50
C ALA A 84 17.81 5.44 13.04
N HIS A 85 16.72 5.12 13.74
CA HIS A 85 16.71 4.97 15.20
C HIS A 85 16.95 3.52 15.67
N MET A 86 17.20 2.56 14.75
CA MET A 86 17.60 1.15 14.95
C MET A 86 17.16 0.45 16.24
N THR A 87 15.93 0.68 16.72
CA THR A 87 15.37 -0.09 17.84
C THR A 87 14.87 -1.44 17.35
N ASP A 88 14.85 -2.45 18.22
CA ASP A 88 14.34 -3.79 17.87
C ASP A 88 12.90 -3.73 17.33
N SER A 89 12.06 -2.86 17.92
CA SER A 89 10.70 -2.60 17.45
C SER A 89 10.68 -1.99 16.04
N ASN A 90 11.55 -1.00 15.76
CA ASN A 90 11.60 -0.37 14.45
C ASN A 90 12.09 -1.35 13.39
N ILE A 91 13.11 -2.14 13.68
CA ILE A 91 13.62 -3.15 12.74
C ILE A 91 12.53 -4.17 12.41
N LEU A 92 11.79 -4.64 13.41
CA LEU A 92 10.72 -5.62 13.20
C LEU A 92 9.56 -5.05 12.39
N PHE A 93 8.95 -3.95 12.84
CA PHE A 93 7.72 -3.42 12.24
C PHE A 93 7.99 -2.65 10.94
N ASP A 94 9.00 -1.78 10.93
CA ASP A 94 9.32 -0.95 9.75
C ASP A 94 10.06 -1.78 8.69
N GLY A 95 10.93 -2.72 9.11
CA GLY A 95 11.58 -3.66 8.20
C GLY A 95 10.60 -4.59 7.49
N ALA A 96 9.68 -5.22 8.22
CA ALA A 96 8.63 -6.05 7.61
C ALA A 96 7.71 -5.23 6.70
N SER A 97 7.36 -4.01 7.10
CA SER A 97 6.57 -3.10 6.27
C SER A 97 7.28 -2.72 4.97
N LEU A 98 8.61 -2.50 5.03
CA LEU A 98 9.42 -2.19 3.85
C LEU A 98 9.48 -3.37 2.89
N VAL A 99 9.60 -4.61 3.40
CA VAL A 99 9.54 -5.82 2.56
C VAL A 99 8.17 -5.94 1.86
N LEU A 100 7.07 -5.71 2.58
CA LEU A 100 5.72 -5.71 1.98
C LEU A 100 5.57 -4.61 0.92
N MET A 101 6.14 -3.43 1.16
CA MET A 101 6.12 -2.33 0.20
C MET A 101 6.89 -2.69 -1.07
N LEU A 102 8.11 -3.23 -0.93
CA LEU A 102 8.91 -3.68 -2.07
C LEU A 102 8.24 -4.81 -2.84
N PHE A 103 7.56 -5.73 -2.14
CA PHE A 103 6.77 -6.77 -2.76
C PHE A 103 5.64 -6.19 -3.62
N GLY A 104 4.84 -5.25 -3.07
CA GLY A 104 3.78 -4.59 -3.83
C GLY A 104 4.31 -3.80 -5.04
N LEU A 105 5.42 -3.08 -4.90
CA LEU A 105 6.06 -2.37 -6.00
C LEU A 105 6.56 -3.32 -7.10
N SER A 106 7.15 -4.45 -6.69
CA SER A 106 7.63 -5.48 -7.62
C SER A 106 6.46 -6.08 -8.39
N THR A 107 5.36 -6.46 -7.70
CA THR A 107 4.13 -6.96 -8.32
C THR A 107 3.54 -5.96 -9.32
N HIS A 108 3.52 -4.66 -8.99
CA HIS A 108 3.07 -3.64 -9.93
C HIS A 108 3.99 -3.56 -11.17
N ALA A 109 5.30 -3.64 -10.99
CA ALA A 109 6.26 -3.58 -12.08
C ALA A 109 6.22 -4.83 -12.98
N THR A 110 6.02 -6.03 -12.41
CA THR A 110 6.09 -7.30 -13.14
C THR A 110 4.76 -7.77 -13.71
N SER A 111 3.64 -7.36 -13.13
CA SER A 111 2.32 -7.86 -13.53
C SER A 111 1.43 -6.76 -14.08
N VAL A 112 1.33 -5.60 -13.40
CA VAL A 112 0.42 -4.54 -13.81
C VAL A 112 0.92 -3.83 -15.06
N ARG A 113 2.19 -3.38 -15.06
CA ARG A 113 2.76 -2.64 -16.20
C ARG A 113 2.74 -3.43 -17.52
N PRO A 114 3.20 -4.70 -17.57
CA PRO A 114 3.12 -5.48 -18.80
C PRO A 114 1.67 -5.76 -19.21
N GLY A 115 0.77 -5.99 -18.25
CA GLY A 115 -0.65 -6.17 -18.54
C GLY A 115 -1.27 -4.95 -19.23
N LEU A 116 -0.93 -3.74 -18.78
CA LEU A 116 -1.40 -2.49 -19.40
C LEU A 116 -0.87 -2.32 -20.82
N GLU A 117 0.38 -2.73 -21.08
CA GLU A 117 0.97 -2.68 -22.42
C GLU A 117 0.24 -3.63 -23.40
N VAL A 118 -0.11 -4.84 -22.94
CA VAL A 118 -0.89 -5.80 -23.74
C VAL A 118 -2.29 -5.26 -24.06
N ILE A 119 -2.96 -4.61 -23.09
CA ILE A 119 -4.29 -4.02 -23.31
C ILE A 119 -4.28 -2.96 -24.42
N VAL A 120 -3.19 -2.19 -24.53
CA VAL A 120 -3.07 -1.10 -25.51
C VAL A 120 -2.61 -1.61 -26.88
N SER A 121 -1.78 -2.64 -26.92
CA SER A 121 -1.12 -3.13 -28.15
C SER A 121 -1.85 -4.28 -28.83
N SER A 122 -2.53 -5.15 -28.07
CA SER A 122 -3.21 -6.31 -28.63
C SER A 122 -4.58 -5.94 -29.20
N SER A 123 -4.98 -6.65 -30.27
CA SER A 123 -6.34 -6.62 -30.82
C SER A 123 -7.12 -7.90 -30.52
N ASP A 124 -6.49 -8.88 -29.86
CA ASP A 124 -7.11 -10.14 -29.48
C ASP A 124 -7.85 -9.98 -28.14
N GLU A 125 -9.18 -10.11 -28.17
CA GLU A 125 -10.03 -10.01 -26.99
C GLU A 125 -9.68 -11.03 -25.91
N SER A 126 -9.24 -12.23 -26.29
CA SER A 126 -8.87 -13.28 -25.34
C SER A 126 -7.60 -12.93 -24.56
N GLU A 127 -6.62 -12.32 -25.25
CA GLU A 127 -5.37 -11.85 -24.66
C GLU A 127 -5.61 -10.65 -23.74
N ILE A 128 -6.42 -9.69 -24.17
CA ILE A 128 -6.84 -8.53 -23.36
C ILE A 128 -7.55 -9.00 -22.09
N THR A 129 -8.49 -9.94 -22.20
CA THR A 129 -9.23 -10.49 -21.06
C THR A 129 -8.30 -11.18 -20.06
N SER A 130 -7.33 -11.94 -20.56
CA SER A 130 -6.33 -12.60 -19.71
C SER A 130 -5.46 -11.59 -18.96
N SER A 131 -4.95 -10.58 -19.65
CA SER A 131 -4.16 -9.50 -19.05
C SER A 131 -4.95 -8.68 -18.02
N LEU A 132 -6.23 -8.38 -18.29
CA LEU A 132 -7.11 -7.70 -17.36
C LEU A 132 -7.30 -8.50 -16.06
N LYS A 133 -7.51 -9.81 -16.15
CA LYS A 133 -7.60 -10.69 -14.97
C LYS A 133 -6.29 -10.73 -14.19
N ASN A 134 -5.14 -10.73 -14.88
CA ASN A 134 -3.83 -10.69 -14.24
C ASN A 134 -3.59 -9.36 -13.50
N ILE A 135 -3.98 -8.22 -14.09
CA ILE A 135 -3.94 -6.91 -13.43
C ILE A 135 -4.81 -6.91 -12.17
N ALA A 136 -6.06 -7.36 -12.29
CA ALA A 136 -6.98 -7.41 -11.16
C ALA A 136 -6.44 -8.27 -10.01
N ALA A 137 -5.85 -9.43 -10.33
CA ALA A 137 -5.22 -10.29 -9.32
C ALA A 137 -4.00 -9.62 -8.67
N ALA A 138 -3.18 -8.92 -9.46
CA ALA A 138 -2.05 -8.16 -8.96
C ALA A 138 -2.47 -7.02 -8.02
N HIS A 139 -3.50 -6.25 -8.38
CA HIS A 139 -4.06 -5.21 -7.52
C HIS A 139 -4.56 -5.78 -6.19
N PHE A 140 -5.28 -6.91 -6.21
CA PHE A 140 -5.72 -7.58 -4.99
C PHE A 140 -4.55 -7.96 -4.08
N ILE A 141 -3.48 -8.54 -4.62
CA ILE A 141 -2.27 -8.88 -3.86
C ILE A 141 -1.59 -7.64 -3.28
N ILE A 142 -1.49 -6.56 -4.05
CA ILE A 142 -0.91 -5.30 -3.58
C ILE A 142 -1.74 -4.72 -2.43
N VAL A 143 -3.07 -4.73 -2.52
CA VAL A 143 -3.97 -4.28 -1.45
C VAL A 143 -3.79 -5.12 -0.19
N LEU A 144 -3.59 -6.44 -0.30
CA LEU A 144 -3.27 -7.28 0.85
C LEU A 144 -1.92 -6.89 1.49
N ALA A 145 -0.89 -6.60 0.69
CA ALA A 145 0.40 -6.13 1.20
C ALA A 145 0.26 -4.78 1.92
N VAL A 146 -0.46 -3.82 1.33
CA VAL A 146 -0.74 -2.51 1.96
C VAL A 146 -1.53 -2.68 3.25
N THR A 147 -2.52 -3.58 3.28
CA THR A 147 -3.28 -3.90 4.50
C THR A 147 -2.37 -4.48 5.58
N GLY A 148 -1.41 -5.33 5.20
CA GLY A 148 -0.37 -5.84 6.10
C GLY A 148 0.48 -4.72 6.70
N ILE A 149 0.90 -3.74 5.88
CA ILE A 149 1.65 -2.57 6.36
C ILE A 149 0.83 -1.77 7.36
N ILE A 150 -0.45 -1.48 7.05
CA ILE A 150 -1.35 -0.76 7.97
C ILE A 150 -1.46 -1.50 9.31
N GLY A 151 -1.66 -2.82 9.28
CA GLY A 151 -1.72 -3.65 10.48
C GLY A 151 -0.44 -3.58 11.32
N LEU A 152 0.73 -3.71 10.68
CA LEU A 152 2.02 -3.60 11.35
C LEU A 152 2.24 -2.23 11.99
N GLN A 153 1.87 -1.15 11.30
CA GLN A 153 2.05 0.22 11.79
C GLN A 153 1.10 0.56 12.94
N ILE A 154 -0.14 0.05 12.90
CA ILE A 154 -1.08 0.14 14.03
C ILE A 154 -0.53 -0.65 15.24
N ALA A 155 -0.06 -1.87 15.02
CA ALA A 155 0.53 -2.68 16.08
C ALA A 155 1.75 -1.97 16.70
N HIS A 156 2.62 -1.40 15.87
CA HIS A 156 3.77 -0.61 16.30
C HIS A 156 3.35 0.56 17.19
N TYR A 157 2.32 1.31 16.80
CA TYR A 157 1.80 2.42 17.60
C TYR A 157 1.33 1.96 18.99
N PHE A 158 0.61 0.84 19.07
CA PHE A 158 0.17 0.30 20.36
C PHE A 158 1.32 -0.19 21.23
N VAL A 159 2.31 -0.87 20.65
CA VAL A 159 3.51 -1.31 21.37
C VAL A 159 4.27 -0.12 21.93
N MET A 160 4.52 0.90 21.10
CA MET A 160 5.18 2.13 21.50
C MET A 160 4.45 2.83 22.66
N LYS A 161 3.13 2.99 22.56
CA LYS A 161 2.31 3.63 23.62
C LYS A 161 2.31 2.83 24.92
N LYS A 162 2.36 1.50 24.84
CA LYS A 162 2.48 0.64 26.02
C LYS A 162 3.83 0.83 26.71
N THR A 163 4.93 0.80 25.96
CA THR A 163 6.29 1.00 26.50
C THR A 163 6.43 2.35 27.19
N ALA A 164 5.97 3.43 26.57
CA ALA A 164 6.05 4.77 27.15
C ALA A 164 5.27 4.89 28.48
N LYS A 165 4.13 4.22 28.61
CA LYS A 165 3.35 4.21 29.87
C LYS A 165 4.09 3.47 31.00
N LEU A 166 4.77 2.37 30.68
CA LEU A 166 5.53 1.60 31.66
C LEU A 166 6.72 2.39 32.20
N GLU A 167 7.48 3.04 31.31
CA GLU A 167 8.60 3.91 31.68
C GLU A 167 8.15 5.06 32.62
N GLN A 168 7.00 5.67 32.35
CA GLN A 168 6.45 6.73 33.21
C GLN A 168 6.07 6.22 34.62
N GLN A 169 5.54 5.00 34.71
CA GLN A 169 5.19 4.39 35.99
C GLN A 169 6.44 4.10 36.83
N GLU A 170 7.50 3.57 36.22
CA GLU A 170 8.79 3.31 36.90
C GLU A 170 9.44 4.60 37.42
N VAL A 171 9.46 5.67 36.61
CA VAL A 171 9.98 6.97 37.03
C VAL A 171 9.15 7.57 38.18
N THR A 172 7.83 7.38 38.16
CA THR A 172 6.96 7.87 39.24
C THR A 172 7.15 7.08 40.54
N GLN A 173 7.31 5.75 40.45
CA GLN A 173 7.59 4.91 41.61
C GLN A 173 8.96 5.19 42.22
N SER A 174 10.00 5.37 41.40
CA SER A 174 11.35 5.71 41.90
C SER A 174 11.39 7.05 42.64
N LYS A 175 10.62 8.05 42.18
CA LYS A 175 10.47 9.34 42.88
C LYS A 175 9.71 9.24 44.21
N LYS A 176 8.81 8.27 44.36
CA LYS A 176 8.06 8.04 45.60
C LYS A 176 8.89 7.32 46.67
N ASN A 177 9.92 6.59 46.25
CA ASN A 177 10.79 5.80 47.13
C ASN A 177 12.09 6.55 47.54
N ARG A 178 12.24 7.82 47.14
CA ARG A 178 13.30 8.74 47.59
C ARG A 178 12.71 9.81 48.51
#